data_AF-A0A7J5EBI6-F1
#
_entry.id   AF-A0A7J5EBI6-F1
#
_cell.length_a   1.000
_cell.length_b   1.000
_cell.length_c   1.000
_cell.angle_alpha   90.00
_cell.angle_beta   90.00
_cell.angle_gamma   90.00
#
_symmetry.space_group_name_H-M   'P 1'
#
loop_
_entity.id
_entity.type
_entity.pdbx_description
1 polymer ?
#
loop_
_entity_poly.entity_id
_entity_poly.type
_entity_poly.pdbx_seq_one_letter_code
_entity_poly.pdbx_strand_id
1 'polypeptide(L)'
;MSDIYGKLFTKEEAEREFGPVTFSLQMNSGEVRNLISASPEKIMFKFVDDNLIVLNNNRQVIYGTFDVQSTDVFHNISASVLNDLLLQGGQDITKFQMRGEIFSIENGLTVLEYSEPCPPYC
;
A
#
# COMPACT_ATOMS: atom_id res chain seq x y z
N MET A 1 -12.42 14.14 12.35
CA MET A 1 -11.10 13.56 12.67
C MET A 1 -10.73 12.74 11.45
N SER A 2 -9.64 13.08 10.76
CA SER A 2 -9.24 12.34 9.56
C SER A 2 -8.43 11.15 10.04
N ASP A 3 -9.03 9.96 10.04
CA ASP A 3 -8.34 8.74 10.40
C ASP A 3 -7.22 8.49 9.38
N ILE A 4 -5.99 8.54 9.86
CA ILE A 4 -4.79 8.27 9.07
C ILE A 4 -4.59 6.76 9.08
N TYR A 5 -4.72 6.14 7.91
CA TYR A 5 -4.56 4.70 7.74
C TYR A 5 -3.16 4.39 7.19
N GLY A 6 -2.42 3.57 7.93
CA GLY A 6 -1.01 3.29 7.69
C GLY A 6 -0.10 3.93 8.73
N LYS A 7 0.91 3.18 9.16
CA LYS A 7 1.95 3.62 10.08
C LYS A 7 3.31 3.14 9.60
N LEU A 8 4.31 4.00 9.74
CA LEU A 8 5.69 3.71 9.36
C LEU A 8 6.42 2.99 10.49
N PHE A 9 7.19 1.98 10.13
CA PHE A 9 8.05 1.15 10.95
C PHE A 9 9.42 1.05 10.29
N THR A 10 10.42 0.70 11.07
CA THR A 10 11.68 0.20 10.50
C THR A 10 11.51 -1.24 10.03
N LYS A 11 12.35 -1.67 9.09
CA LYS A 11 12.35 -3.06 8.62
C LYS A 11 12.45 -4.09 9.76
N GLU A 12 13.30 -3.81 10.74
CA GLU A 12 13.54 -4.69 11.88
C GLU A 12 12.32 -4.77 12.81
N GLU A 13 11.62 -3.65 13.02
CA GLU A 13 10.36 -3.63 13.78
C GLU A 13 9.27 -4.40 13.03
N ALA A 14 9.12 -4.17 11.72
CA ALA A 14 8.11 -4.86 10.92
C ALA A 14 8.31 -6.38 10.90
N GLU A 15 9.56 -6.85 10.76
CA GLU A 15 9.88 -8.28 10.83
C GLU A 15 9.60 -8.88 12.22
N ARG A 16 9.83 -8.12 13.29
CA ARG A 16 9.57 -8.58 14.66
C ARG A 16 8.08 -8.66 14.98
N GLU A 17 7.31 -7.66 14.56
CA GLU A 17 5.88 -7.55 14.88
C GLU A 17 5.01 -8.40 13.94
N PHE A 18 5.33 -8.44 12.64
CA PHE A 18 4.49 -9.06 11.61
C PHE A 18 5.09 -10.33 10.99
N GLY A 19 6.34 -10.64 11.29
CA GLY A 19 7.02 -11.82 10.76
C GLY A 19 7.63 -11.62 9.36
N PRO A 20 8.10 -12.71 8.74
CA PRO A 20 8.83 -12.64 7.47
C PRO A 20 7.92 -12.34 6.28
N VAL A 21 8.50 -11.75 5.24
CA VAL A 21 7.83 -11.49 3.97
C VAL A 21 7.58 -12.79 3.23
N THR A 22 6.33 -13.04 2.87
CA THR A 22 5.87 -14.19 2.07
C THR A 22 5.80 -13.91 0.58
N PHE A 23 5.50 -12.66 0.20
CA PHE A 23 5.43 -12.22 -1.20
C PHE A 23 5.96 -10.79 -1.33
N SER A 24 6.59 -10.46 -2.46
CA SER A 24 7.05 -9.10 -2.73
C SER A 24 7.02 -8.74 -4.21
N LEU A 25 6.45 -7.58 -4.54
CA LEU A 25 6.41 -6.98 -5.86
C LEU A 25 7.13 -5.64 -5.83
N GLN A 26 7.98 -5.38 -6.81
CA GLN A 26 8.76 -4.14 -6.89
C GLN A 26 8.10 -3.18 -7.89
N MET A 27 8.00 -1.92 -7.52
CA MET A 27 7.47 -0.84 -8.36
C MET A 27 8.41 0.35 -8.28
N ASN A 28 8.50 1.12 -9.37
CA ASN A 28 9.27 2.35 -9.33
C ASN A 28 8.59 3.37 -8.42
N SER A 29 9.34 4.00 -7.51
CA SER A 29 8.81 5.04 -6.62
C SER A 29 8.22 6.23 -7.37
N GLY A 30 8.69 6.50 -8.60
CA GLY A 30 8.07 7.46 -9.51
C GLY A 30 6.64 7.08 -9.90
N GLU A 31 6.36 5.80 -10.14
CA GLU A 31 4.99 5.33 -10.38
C GLU A 31 4.14 5.48 -9.11
N VAL A 32 4.69 5.14 -7.94
CA VAL A 32 3.98 5.34 -6.66
C VAL A 32 3.63 6.81 -6.43
N ARG A 33 4.51 7.75 -6.78
CA ARG A 33 4.22 9.20 -6.73
C ARG A 33 3.09 9.60 -7.69
N ASN A 34 3.01 8.98 -8.86
CA ASN A 34 1.91 9.20 -9.79
C ASN A 34 0.58 8.70 -9.21
N LEU A 35 0.58 7.57 -8.49
CA LEU A 35 -0.59 7.05 -7.78
C LEU A 35 -1.05 7.99 -6.67
N ILE A 36 -0.12 8.53 -5.87
CA ILE A 36 -0.38 9.56 -4.85
C ILE A 36 -0.99 10.81 -5.49
N SER A 37 -0.46 11.24 -6.63
CA SER A 37 -0.97 12.40 -7.36
C SER A 37 -2.38 12.17 -7.91
N ALA A 38 -2.68 10.93 -8.33
CA ALA A 38 -3.99 10.53 -8.82
C ALA A 38 -5.03 10.35 -7.70
N SER A 39 -4.61 10.12 -6.46
CA SER A 39 -5.49 9.95 -5.31
C SER A 39 -4.89 10.57 -4.03
N PRO A 40 -5.06 11.89 -3.82
CA PRO A 40 -4.34 12.64 -2.79
C PRO A 40 -4.84 12.42 -1.36
N GLU A 41 -6.01 11.81 -1.18
CA GLU A 41 -6.56 11.51 0.16
C GLU A 41 -6.19 10.10 0.60
N LYS A 42 -6.61 9.10 -0.17
CA LYS A 42 -6.53 7.69 0.17
C LYS A 42 -6.29 6.87 -1.08
N ILE A 43 -5.47 5.84 -0.97
CA ILE A 43 -5.20 4.89 -2.04
C ILE A 43 -5.53 3.50 -1.52
N MET A 44 -6.21 2.72 -2.35
CA MET A 44 -6.60 1.36 -2.02
C MET A 44 -5.72 0.37 -2.78
N PHE A 45 -5.11 -0.57 -2.08
CA PHE A 45 -4.24 -1.59 -2.64
C PHE A 45 -4.84 -2.97 -2.45
N LYS A 46 -4.66 -3.86 -3.44
CA LYS A 46 -5.02 -5.28 -3.31
C LYS A 46 -4.10 -6.12 -4.16
N PHE A 47 -3.68 -7.27 -3.63
CA PHE A 47 -3.06 -8.31 -4.44
C PHE A 47 -4.12 -9.27 -4.95
N VAL A 48 -4.11 -9.51 -6.27
CA VAL A 48 -4.94 -10.52 -6.92
C VAL A 48 -4.08 -11.29 -7.91
N ASP A 49 -4.03 -12.62 -7.76
CA ASP A 49 -3.24 -13.52 -8.60
C ASP A 49 -1.80 -13.02 -8.81
N ASP A 50 -1.12 -12.69 -7.72
CA ASP A 50 0.26 -12.13 -7.68
C ASP A 50 0.43 -10.76 -8.37
N ASN A 51 -0.67 -10.11 -8.79
CA ASN A 51 -0.65 -8.78 -9.38
C ASN A 51 -1.14 -7.74 -8.36
N LEU A 52 -0.48 -6.58 -8.34
CA LEU A 52 -0.92 -5.45 -7.53
C LEU A 52 -1.96 -4.64 -8.29
N ILE A 53 -3.13 -4.48 -7.69
CA ILE A 53 -4.19 -3.58 -8.15
C ILE A 53 -4.22 -2.38 -7.23
N VAL A 54 -4.32 -1.20 -7.83
CA VAL A 54 -4.44 0.06 -7.08
C VAL A 54 -5.67 0.81 -7.55
N LEU A 55 -6.50 1.20 -6.58
CA LEU A 55 -7.66 2.05 -6.80
C LEU A 55 -7.45 3.42 -6.15
N ASN A 56 -8.10 4.41 -6.73
CA ASN A 56 -8.25 5.73 -6.11
C ASN A 56 -9.37 5.74 -5.06
N ASN A 57 -9.57 6.89 -4.42
CA ASN A 57 -10.63 7.13 -3.43
C ASN A 57 -12.05 6.85 -3.97
N ASN A 58 -12.25 6.94 -5.29
CA ASN A 58 -13.53 6.67 -5.95
C ASN A 58 -13.69 5.18 -6.36
N ARG A 59 -12.83 4.28 -5.86
CA ARG A 59 -12.74 2.85 -6.26
C ARG A 59 -12.54 2.65 -7.76
N GLN A 60 -11.94 3.62 -8.45
CA GLN A 60 -11.55 3.50 -9.85
C GLN A 60 -10.14 2.94 -9.95
N VAL A 61 -9.95 1.96 -10.82
CA VAL A 61 -8.64 1.35 -11.08
C VAL A 61 -7.72 2.40 -11.70
N ILE A 62 -6.64 2.73 -11.00
CA ILE A 62 -5.58 3.61 -11.49
C ILE A 62 -4.32 2.84 -11.86
N TYR A 63 -4.20 1.58 -11.40
CA TYR A 63 -3.11 0.68 -11.72
C TYR A 63 -3.56 -0.78 -11.67
N GLY A 64 -3.05 -1.59 -12.60
CA GLY A 64 -3.43 -2.99 -12.77
C GLY A 64 -4.61 -3.16 -13.73
N THR A 65 -4.86 -4.41 -14.12
CA THR A 65 -6.00 -4.79 -14.97
C THR A 65 -6.80 -5.86 -14.24
N PHE A 66 -7.88 -5.46 -13.57
CA PHE A 66 -8.75 -6.37 -12.85
C PHE A 66 -10.18 -5.83 -12.78
N ASP A 67 -11.16 -6.69 -12.99
CA ASP A 67 -12.57 -6.38 -12.81
C ASP A 67 -12.94 -6.41 -11.34
N VAL A 68 -12.78 -5.26 -10.67
CA VAL A 68 -13.08 -5.06 -9.25
C VAL A 68 -14.53 -5.47 -8.97
N GLN A 69 -14.72 -6.50 -8.14
CA GLN A 69 -16.03 -6.87 -7.63
C GLN A 69 -16.34 -6.04 -6.38
N SER A 70 -17.61 -5.70 -6.16
CA SER A 70 -18.02 -4.91 -5.00
C SER A 70 -17.68 -5.57 -3.66
N THR A 71 -17.58 -6.90 -3.63
CA THR A 71 -17.22 -7.73 -2.47
C THR A 71 -15.73 -7.75 -2.13
N ASP A 72 -14.88 -7.20 -3.00
CA ASP A 72 -13.44 -7.23 -2.81
C ASP A 72 -13.02 -6.27 -1.69
N VAL A 73 -12.29 -6.81 -0.71
CA VAL A 73 -11.67 -6.05 0.37
C VAL A 73 -10.35 -5.48 -0.14
N PHE A 74 -10.18 -4.17 -0.01
CA PHE A 74 -8.94 -3.48 -0.35
C PHE A 74 -8.26 -2.94 0.91
N HIS A 75 -6.94 -2.86 0.89
CA HIS A 75 -6.13 -2.26 1.92
C HIS A 75 -6.08 -0.75 1.71
N ASN A 76 -6.73 0.00 2.59
CA ASN A 76 -6.78 1.45 2.50
C ASN A 76 -5.57 2.07 3.19
N ILE A 77 -4.86 2.94 2.47
CA ILE A 77 -3.67 3.63 2.94
C ILE A 77 -3.82 5.12 2.63
N SER A 78 -3.57 5.96 3.63
CA SER A 78 -3.57 7.41 3.45
C SER A 78 -2.42 7.83 2.54
N ALA A 79 -2.72 8.65 1.54
CA ALA A 79 -1.73 9.11 0.57
C ALA A 79 -0.60 9.93 1.25
N SER A 80 -0.92 10.61 2.35
CA SER A 80 0.06 11.29 3.20
C SER A 80 1.11 10.34 3.77
N VAL A 81 0.69 9.20 4.33
CA VAL A 81 1.60 8.20 4.92
C VAL A 81 2.45 7.54 3.85
N LEU A 82 1.86 7.26 2.68
CA LEU A 82 2.60 6.73 1.55
C LEU A 82 3.64 7.73 1.03
N ASN A 83 3.29 9.02 1.00
CA ASN A 83 4.24 10.07 0.66
C ASN A 83 5.37 10.17 1.71
N ASP A 84 5.04 10.07 3.00
CA ASP A 84 6.04 10.05 4.08
C ASP A 84 6.97 8.84 3.96
N LEU A 85 6.47 7.65 3.59
CA LEU A 85 7.27 6.47 3.30
C LEU A 85 8.28 6.75 2.17
N LEU A 86 7.84 7.35 1.07
CA LEU A 86 8.71 7.67 -0.07
C LEU A 86 9.75 8.75 0.27
N LEU A 87 9.38 9.73 1.10
CA LEU A 87 10.28 10.78 1.58
C LEU A 87 11.33 10.24 2.55
N GLN A 88 10.94 9.36 3.48
CA GLN A 88 11.86 8.76 4.46
C GLN A 88 12.75 7.67 3.84
N GLY A 89 12.18 6.81 3.00
CA GLY A 89 12.91 5.71 2.38
C GLY A 89 13.90 6.18 1.31
N GLY A 90 13.53 7.22 0.56
CA GLY A 90 14.40 7.88 -0.41
C GLY A 90 14.91 6.97 -1.54
N GLN A 91 14.32 5.78 -1.73
CA GLN A 91 14.72 4.86 -2.79
C GLN A 91 13.89 5.06 -4.05
N ASP A 92 14.50 4.79 -5.20
CA ASP A 92 13.84 4.80 -6.51
C ASP A 92 12.92 3.59 -6.72
N ILE A 93 13.02 2.58 -5.86
CA ILE A 93 12.20 1.36 -5.91
C ILE A 93 11.46 1.21 -4.59
N THR A 94 10.14 1.05 -4.69
CA THR A 94 9.24 0.71 -3.60
C THR A 94 8.83 -0.75 -3.74
N LYS A 95 8.88 -1.52 -2.65
CA LYS A 95 8.46 -2.92 -2.63
C LYS A 95 7.14 -3.05 -1.90
N PHE A 96 6.16 -3.59 -2.57
CA PHE A 96 4.90 -4.01 -1.98
C PHE A 96 5.05 -5.45 -1.54
N GLN A 97 4.81 -5.73 -0.26
CA GLN A 97 5.10 -7.00 0.38
C GLN A 97 3.83 -7.53 1.06
N MET A 98 3.73 -8.86 1.15
CA MET A 98 2.78 -9.52 2.03
C MET A 98 3.53 -10.28 3.11
N ARG A 99 3.20 -10.04 4.37
CA ARG A 99 3.68 -10.78 5.54
C ARG A 99 2.53 -11.63 6.08
N GLY A 100 2.36 -12.83 5.51
CA GLY A 100 1.18 -13.65 5.76
C GLY A 100 -0.07 -13.02 5.16
N GLU A 101 -0.98 -12.51 5.99
CA GLU A 101 -2.20 -11.81 5.58
C GLU A 101 -2.09 -10.27 5.66
N ILE A 102 -0.91 -9.76 6.06
CA ILE A 102 -0.68 -8.32 6.26
C ILE A 102 -0.02 -7.73 5.02
N PHE A 103 -0.64 -6.66 4.51
CA PHE A 103 -0.09 -5.88 3.41
C PHE A 103 0.88 -4.82 3.93
N SER A 104 2.08 -4.83 3.36
CA SER A 104 3.22 -4.05 3.79
C SER A 104 3.83 -3.30 2.60
N ILE A 105 4.33 -2.09 2.80
CA ILE A 105 5.06 -1.35 1.73
C ILE A 105 6.43 -0.95 2.24
N GLU A 106 7.49 -1.52 1.69
CA GLU A 106 8.88 -1.20 2.02
C GLU A 106 9.46 -0.20 1.01
N ASN A 107 10.08 0.87 1.51
CA ASN A 107 10.94 1.74 0.72
C ASN A 107 12.26 1.95 1.49
N GLY A 108 13.33 1.32 1.03
CA GLY A 108 14.64 1.38 1.70
C GLY A 108 14.63 0.66 3.05
N LEU A 109 14.76 1.44 4.13
CA LEU A 109 14.78 0.94 5.52
C LEU A 109 13.43 1.14 6.24
N THR A 110 12.51 1.85 5.62
CA THR A 110 11.20 2.16 6.18
C THR A 110 10.16 1.23 5.56
N VAL A 111 9.24 0.74 6.40
CA VAL A 111 8.13 -0.14 6.03
C VAL A 111 6.83 0.47 6.52
N LEU A 112 5.84 0.58 5.66
CA LEU A 112 4.49 1.00 5.98
C LEU A 112 3.64 -0.25 6.23
N GLU A 113 3.04 -0.30 7.41
CA GLU A 113 2.17 -1.37 7.89
C GLU A 113 0.85 -0.76 8.43
N TYR A 114 -0.12 -1.56 8.86
CA TYR A 114 -1.44 -1.10 9.33
C TYR A 114 -2.30 -0.40 8.27
N SER A 115 -2.39 -0.97 7.08
CA SER A 115 -3.52 -0.67 6.21
C SER A 115 -4.82 -1.16 6.86
N GLU A 116 -5.90 -0.37 6.83
CA GLU A 116 -7.20 -0.90 7.25
C GLU A 116 -7.90 -1.61 6.09
N PRO A 117 -8.47 -2.81 6.34
CA PRO A 117 -9.32 -3.46 5.36
C PRO A 117 -10.57 -2.57 5.16
N CYS A 118 -10.73 -2.07 3.94
CA CYS A 118 -11.89 -1.31 3.53
C CYS A 118 -12.94 -2.28 2.96
N PRO A 119 -14.01 -2.60 3.71
CA PRO A 119 -15.12 -3.40 3.20
C PRO A 119 -15.88 -2.65 2.08
N PRO A 120 -16.84 -3.31 1.39
CA PRO A 120 -17.56 -2.77 0.23
C PRO A 120 -18.20 -1.39 0.41
N TYR A 121 -18.43 -0.99 1.66
CA TYR A 121 -18.92 0.32 2.06
C TYR A 121 -17.88 0.97 2.98
N CYS A 122 -16.88 1.60 2.36
CA CYS A 122 -16.23 2.79 2.90
C CYS A 122 -16.96 4.02 2.32
#